data_AF-A0A956QKU5-F1
#
_entry.id   AF-A0A956QKU5-F1
#
_cell.length_a   1.000
_cell.length_b   1.000
_cell.length_c   1.000
_cell.angle_alpha   90.00
_cell.angle_beta   90.00
_cell.angle_gamma   90.00
#
_symmetry.space_group_name_H-M   'P 1'
#
loop_
_entity.id
_entity.type
_entity.pdbx_description
1 polymer ?
#
loop_
_entity_poly.entity_id
_entity_poly.type
_entity_poly.pdbx_seq_one_letter_code
_entity_poly.pdbx_strand_id
1 'polypeptide(L)'
;VDGRLGEMDTFKELVDKAHEKGLKVLLDLPLNHVAWEHPFRNDPDKADWFHNCGDVKNWDDPKEAECGSIFGLPDLAQENPEVYNYLVDVSKFWMRTGIDGFRLDAVKNINFDFWPQYNKDIHEFARDELGKNDFFLIGECFDTRTDKVNSYQQNDMDSLFDYPLKFTAHEVLAHGGNMGELARVLDEGNRVYQSPELMSGFLDSHDTQRFLSAAGGDKERLSLALDFLFTINRVPSLYYGTETGMDATPPPGQENIGWPATSRKDMEFEGSPEVRAHLTELSRIRNGSEALKHGSLKEMWVDEKVFAFGRNHPDQEAVVFLNNGDSHESRQVPLRPENRLIASGTVLVDALSGQEVTVTDGKISVELAPKSARIF
;
A
#
# COMPACT_ATOMS: atom_id res chain seq x y z
N VAL A 1 12.12 -0.78 -22.83
CA VAL A 1 11.95 -2.10 -22.18
C VAL A 1 13.31 -2.75 -22.10
N ASP A 2 13.71 -3.25 -20.94
CA ASP A 2 14.96 -4.00 -20.79
C ASP A 2 14.90 -5.28 -21.63
N GLY A 3 15.94 -5.58 -22.41
CA GLY A 3 15.94 -6.72 -23.33
C GLY A 3 15.78 -8.09 -22.67
N ARG A 4 16.02 -8.20 -21.36
CA ARG A 4 15.75 -9.42 -20.58
C ARG A 4 14.26 -9.63 -20.30
N LEU A 5 13.48 -8.55 -20.26
CA LEU A 5 12.04 -8.57 -20.02
C LEU A 5 11.24 -8.67 -21.32
N GLY A 6 11.84 -8.27 -22.45
CA GLY A 6 11.26 -8.40 -23.79
C GLY A 6 11.40 -7.11 -24.60
N GLU A 7 10.45 -6.91 -25.52
CA GLU A 7 10.42 -5.77 -26.43
C GLU A 7 9.18 -4.90 -26.21
N MET A 8 9.10 -3.75 -26.89
CA MET A 8 7.96 -2.84 -26.78
C MET A 8 6.63 -3.49 -27.16
N ASP A 9 6.63 -4.35 -28.18
CA ASP A 9 5.40 -5.02 -28.62
C ASP A 9 4.92 -6.05 -27.59
N THR A 10 5.84 -6.77 -26.93
CA THR A 10 5.51 -7.68 -25.82
C THR A 10 4.93 -6.93 -24.64
N PHE A 11 5.45 -5.74 -24.32
CA PHE A 11 4.89 -4.92 -23.25
C PHE A 11 3.47 -4.44 -23.56
N LYS A 12 3.20 -4.01 -24.80
CA LYS A 12 1.85 -3.63 -25.22
C LYS A 12 0.89 -4.81 -25.19
N GLU A 13 1.33 -5.99 -25.63
CA GLU A 13 0.53 -7.22 -25.52
C GLU A 13 0.17 -7.54 -24.07
N LEU A 14 1.10 -7.35 -23.11
CA LEU A 14 0.82 -7.50 -21.69
C LEU A 14 -0.29 -6.53 -21.22
N VAL A 15 -0.21 -5.26 -21.61
CA VAL A 15 -1.22 -4.25 -21.28
C VAL A 15 -2.58 -4.65 -21.85
N ASP A 16 -2.65 -5.00 -23.14
CA ASP A 16 -3.88 -5.42 -23.80
C ASP A 16 -4.50 -6.66 -23.11
N LYS A 17 -3.66 -7.67 -22.77
CA LYS A 17 -4.11 -8.90 -22.10
C LYS A 17 -4.56 -8.66 -20.66
N ALA A 18 -3.98 -7.68 -19.96
CA ALA A 18 -4.46 -7.26 -18.66
C ALA A 18 -5.83 -6.58 -18.78
N HIS A 19 -6.00 -5.67 -19.75
CA HIS A 19 -7.26 -4.98 -20.01
C HIS A 19 -8.40 -5.93 -20.43
N GLU A 20 -8.11 -6.95 -21.25
CA GLU A 20 -9.05 -8.04 -21.58
C GLU A 20 -9.61 -8.76 -20.34
N LYS A 21 -8.88 -8.72 -19.23
CA LYS A 21 -9.26 -9.32 -17.93
C LYS A 21 -9.82 -8.30 -16.93
N GLY A 22 -10.00 -7.04 -17.34
CA GLY A 22 -10.44 -5.95 -16.47
C GLY A 22 -9.38 -5.51 -15.45
N LEU A 23 -8.11 -5.85 -15.66
CA LEU A 23 -7.00 -5.41 -14.82
C LEU A 23 -6.43 -4.11 -15.37
N LYS A 24 -6.12 -3.15 -14.49
CA LYS A 24 -5.36 -1.94 -14.84
C LYS A 24 -3.86 -2.20 -14.67
N VAL A 25 -3.03 -1.51 -15.45
CA VAL A 25 -1.57 -1.64 -15.40
C VAL A 25 -0.95 -0.32 -14.98
N LEU A 26 -0.27 -0.30 -13.83
CA LEU A 26 0.55 0.81 -13.39
C LEU A 26 2.02 0.49 -13.69
N LEU A 27 2.76 1.49 -14.19
CA LEU A 27 4.19 1.36 -14.44
C LEU A 27 4.99 2.07 -13.35
N ASP A 28 6.07 1.44 -12.88
CA ASP A 28 7.04 2.09 -12.01
C ASP A 28 7.88 3.08 -12.82
N LEU A 29 7.94 4.33 -12.35
CA LEU A 29 8.60 5.42 -13.05
C LEU A 29 9.59 6.15 -12.13
N PRO A 30 10.89 5.83 -12.24
CA PRO A 30 11.94 6.57 -11.54
C PRO A 30 12.20 7.92 -12.22
N LEU A 31 11.88 8.99 -11.49
CA LEU A 31 12.10 10.38 -11.92
C LEU A 31 13.28 11.05 -11.22
N ASN A 32 13.76 10.43 -10.13
CA ASN A 32 14.74 11.02 -9.23
C ASN A 32 16.17 10.93 -9.81
N HIS A 33 16.55 9.76 -10.31
CA HIS A 33 17.93 9.45 -10.64
C HIS A 33 18.00 8.57 -11.89
N VAL A 34 19.21 8.45 -12.43
CA VAL A 34 19.54 7.50 -13.50
C VAL A 34 20.56 6.47 -13.02
N ALA A 35 20.78 5.40 -13.78
CA ALA A 35 21.84 4.43 -13.50
C ALA A 35 23.24 5.07 -13.59
N TRP A 36 24.23 4.49 -12.89
CA TRP A 36 25.61 4.98 -12.91
C TRP A 36 26.21 5.08 -14.31
N GLU A 37 25.84 4.15 -15.19
CA GLU A 37 26.31 4.02 -16.57
C GLU A 37 25.44 4.80 -17.57
N HIS A 38 24.45 5.58 -17.12
CA HIS A 38 23.56 6.31 -18.02
C HIS A 38 24.36 7.29 -18.90
N PRO A 39 24.14 7.31 -20.23
CA PRO A 39 24.94 8.12 -21.15
C PRO A 39 24.99 9.61 -20.81
N PHE A 40 23.89 10.16 -20.26
CA PHE A 40 23.81 11.57 -19.85
C PHE A 40 24.90 11.98 -18.88
N ARG A 41 25.37 11.06 -18.01
CA ARG A 41 26.40 11.37 -17.01
C ARG A 41 27.73 11.79 -17.63
N ASN A 42 28.04 11.27 -18.82
CA ASN A 42 29.29 11.55 -19.53
C ASN A 42 29.09 12.54 -20.69
N ASP A 43 27.88 13.07 -20.85
CA ASP A 43 27.54 14.05 -21.88
C ASP A 43 27.85 15.46 -21.35
N PRO A 44 28.85 16.16 -21.92
CA PRO A 44 29.23 17.49 -21.43
C PRO A 44 28.11 18.52 -21.59
N ASP A 45 27.18 18.31 -22.52
CA ASP A 45 26.04 19.19 -22.75
C ASP A 45 24.91 18.97 -21.73
N LYS A 46 25.03 17.97 -20.85
CA LYS A 46 24.07 17.65 -19.78
C LYS A 46 24.69 17.69 -18.39
N ALA A 47 25.82 18.39 -18.25
CA ALA A 47 26.49 18.50 -16.95
C ALA A 47 25.60 19.16 -15.88
N ASP A 48 24.69 20.05 -16.28
CA ASP A 48 23.71 20.74 -15.43
C ASP A 48 22.36 19.99 -15.32
N TRP A 49 22.26 18.78 -15.87
CA TRP A 49 21.12 17.89 -15.66
C TRP A 49 21.19 17.14 -14.32
N PHE A 50 22.30 17.27 -13.60
CA PHE A 50 22.55 16.54 -12.35
C PHE A 50 22.90 17.48 -11.20
N HIS A 51 22.39 17.14 -10.02
CA HIS A 51 22.79 17.78 -8.78
C HIS A 51 24.25 17.43 -8.43
N ASN A 52 24.91 18.35 -7.74
CA ASN A 52 26.28 18.19 -7.23
C ASN A 52 26.33 18.32 -5.69
N CYS A 53 25.29 17.84 -5.00
CA CYS A 53 25.19 17.90 -3.53
C CYS A 53 25.99 16.81 -2.80
N GLY A 54 26.45 15.78 -3.53
CA GLY A 54 27.10 14.60 -2.95
C GLY A 54 26.08 13.56 -2.47
N ASP A 55 26.56 12.50 -1.84
CA ASP A 55 25.69 11.43 -1.34
C ASP A 55 24.88 11.87 -0.13
N VAL A 56 23.63 11.39 -0.03
CA VAL A 56 22.79 11.58 1.16
C VAL A 56 23.41 10.88 2.37
N LYS A 57 23.70 11.65 3.41
CA LYS A 57 24.20 11.22 4.72
C LYS A 57 23.18 11.52 5.82
N ASN A 58 22.49 12.65 5.71
CA ASN A 58 21.42 13.03 6.63
C ASN A 58 20.06 13.02 5.94
N TRP A 59 19.31 11.95 6.15
CA TRP A 59 17.96 11.76 5.58
C TRP A 59 16.90 12.68 6.19
N ASP A 60 17.19 13.33 7.32
CA ASP A 60 16.29 14.27 7.99
C ASP A 60 16.49 15.72 7.51
N ASP A 61 17.55 16.01 6.74
CA ASP A 61 17.73 17.31 6.08
C ASP A 61 16.98 17.29 4.73
N PRO A 62 15.89 18.07 4.57
CA PRO A 62 15.11 18.05 3.34
C PRO A 62 15.93 18.42 2.12
N LYS A 63 16.88 19.36 2.24
CA LYS A 63 17.69 19.78 1.10
C LYS A 63 18.63 18.67 0.67
N GLU A 64 19.25 17.98 1.64
CA GLU A 64 20.15 16.88 1.34
C GLU A 64 19.38 15.68 0.78
N ALA A 65 18.18 15.41 1.29
CA ALA A 65 17.31 14.37 0.77
C ALA A 65 16.83 14.65 -0.66
N GLU A 66 16.60 15.92 -1.02
CA GLU A 66 16.05 16.33 -2.33
C GLU A 66 17.07 16.53 -3.46
N CYS A 67 18.36 16.74 -3.13
CA CYS A 67 19.39 16.94 -4.16
C CYS A 67 20.60 16.00 -4.04
N GLY A 68 20.62 15.17 -2.99
CA GLY A 68 21.71 14.25 -2.72
C GLY A 68 21.55 12.92 -3.46
N SER A 69 22.67 12.34 -3.88
CA SER A 69 22.70 11.03 -4.54
C SER A 69 22.28 9.92 -3.58
N ILE A 70 21.09 9.36 -3.79
CA ILE A 70 20.61 8.18 -3.04
C ILE A 70 21.45 6.97 -3.45
N PHE A 71 22.13 6.36 -2.48
CA PHE A 71 23.05 5.23 -2.70
C PHE A 71 24.12 5.49 -3.78
N GLY A 72 24.48 6.76 -4.01
CA GLY A 72 25.44 7.18 -5.03
C GLY A 72 24.90 7.18 -6.47
N LEU A 73 23.60 7.00 -6.68
CA LEU A 73 22.96 7.12 -7.99
C LEU A 73 22.96 8.58 -8.45
N PRO A 74 23.33 8.89 -9.72
CA PRO A 74 23.30 10.24 -10.24
C PRO A 74 21.90 10.87 -10.15
N ASP A 75 21.79 11.88 -9.30
CA ASP A 75 20.56 12.58 -8.98
C ASP A 75 20.25 13.67 -10.02
N LEU A 76 19.08 13.59 -10.64
CA LEU A 76 18.66 14.54 -11.68
C LEU A 76 18.24 15.87 -11.06
N ALA A 77 18.59 16.97 -11.70
CA ALA A 77 18.20 18.32 -11.30
C ALA A 77 16.83 18.68 -11.94
N GLN A 78 15.71 18.26 -11.32
CA GLN A 78 14.38 18.40 -11.93
C GLN A 78 13.89 19.86 -12.04
N GLU A 79 14.52 20.78 -11.33
CA GLU A 79 14.35 22.24 -11.44
C GLU A 79 14.93 22.78 -12.77
N ASN A 80 15.84 22.05 -13.42
CA ASN A 80 16.29 22.36 -14.76
C ASN A 80 15.14 22.12 -15.77
N PRO A 81 14.69 23.14 -16.52
CA PRO A 81 13.57 22.99 -17.45
C PRO A 81 13.80 21.92 -18.52
N GLU A 82 15.04 21.66 -18.93
CA GLU A 82 15.32 20.60 -19.91
C GLU A 82 15.11 19.20 -19.31
N VAL A 83 15.53 19.01 -18.06
CA VAL A 83 15.30 17.76 -17.31
C VAL A 83 13.80 17.55 -17.07
N TYR A 84 13.10 18.58 -16.60
CA TYR A 84 11.65 18.53 -16.39
C TYR A 84 10.91 18.10 -17.66
N ASN A 85 11.17 18.79 -18.78
CA ASN A 85 10.52 18.49 -20.06
C ASN A 85 10.86 17.08 -20.55
N TYR A 86 12.10 16.64 -20.40
CA TYR A 86 12.51 15.27 -20.75
C TYR A 86 11.73 14.22 -19.93
N LEU A 87 11.61 14.41 -18.61
CA LEU A 87 10.88 13.50 -17.73
C LEU A 87 9.38 13.45 -18.07
N VAL A 88 8.77 14.60 -18.35
CA VAL A 88 7.37 14.68 -18.82
C VAL A 88 7.21 13.96 -20.16
N ASP A 89 8.14 14.13 -21.10
CA ASP A 89 8.08 13.47 -22.41
C ASP A 89 8.25 11.94 -22.31
N VAL A 90 9.14 11.46 -21.44
CA VAL A 90 9.28 10.03 -21.12
C VAL A 90 7.99 9.48 -20.53
N SER A 91 7.35 10.23 -19.64
CA SER A 91 6.07 9.84 -19.03
C SER A 91 4.98 9.71 -20.11
N LYS A 92 4.81 10.75 -20.94
CA LYS A 92 3.87 10.75 -22.07
C LYS A 92 4.15 9.62 -23.06
N PHE A 93 5.42 9.29 -23.31
CA PHE A 93 5.81 8.14 -24.14
C PHE A 93 5.23 6.84 -23.59
N TRP A 94 5.40 6.57 -22.29
CA TRP A 94 4.85 5.37 -21.66
C TRP A 94 3.33 5.38 -21.59
N MET A 95 2.69 6.52 -21.31
CA MET A 95 1.23 6.61 -21.28
C MET A 95 0.58 6.19 -22.62
N ARG A 96 1.22 6.50 -23.76
CA ARG A 96 0.76 6.10 -25.10
C ARG A 96 0.78 4.58 -25.34
N THR A 97 1.41 3.80 -24.47
CA THR A 97 1.38 2.32 -24.56
C THR A 97 0.07 1.72 -24.04
N GLY A 98 -0.78 2.52 -23.39
CA GLY A 98 -2.06 2.07 -22.87
C GLY A 98 -2.09 1.82 -21.36
N ILE A 99 -0.98 1.96 -20.64
CA ILE A 99 -0.97 1.89 -19.16
C ILE A 99 -1.97 2.86 -18.52
N ASP A 100 -2.35 2.59 -17.28
CA ASP A 100 -3.44 3.26 -16.56
C ASP A 100 -2.97 4.14 -15.41
N GLY A 101 -1.67 4.13 -15.12
CA GLY A 101 -1.12 4.93 -14.05
C GLY A 101 0.38 4.77 -13.89
N PHE A 102 0.94 5.55 -12.97
CA PHE A 102 2.33 5.46 -12.55
C PHE A 102 2.44 5.21 -11.05
N ARG A 103 3.34 4.29 -10.68
CA ARG A 103 3.98 4.30 -9.37
C ARG A 103 5.22 5.18 -9.48
N LEU A 104 5.25 6.27 -8.71
CA LEU A 104 6.31 7.27 -8.76
C LEU A 104 7.31 6.96 -7.64
N ASP A 105 8.54 6.62 -8.03
CA ASP A 105 9.63 6.23 -7.13
C ASP A 105 10.20 7.44 -6.38
N ALA A 106 10.66 7.20 -5.14
CA ALA A 106 11.47 8.14 -4.36
C ALA A 106 10.86 9.55 -4.24
N VAL A 107 9.54 9.63 -3.99
CA VAL A 107 8.80 10.91 -4.04
C VAL A 107 9.38 11.97 -3.11
N LYS A 108 9.85 11.55 -1.93
CA LYS A 108 10.41 12.45 -0.93
C LYS A 108 11.81 12.98 -1.26
N ASN A 109 12.43 12.44 -2.30
CA ASN A 109 13.79 12.77 -2.72
C ASN A 109 13.83 13.64 -3.99
N ILE A 110 12.67 13.94 -4.57
CA ILE A 110 12.54 14.97 -5.58
C ILE A 110 12.03 16.24 -4.90
N ASN A 111 12.55 17.38 -5.32
CA ASN A 111 12.14 18.70 -4.84
C ASN A 111 10.61 18.79 -4.72
N PHE A 112 10.11 19.19 -3.56
CA PHE A 112 8.69 19.24 -3.25
C PHE A 112 7.85 20.01 -4.29
N ASP A 113 8.40 21.12 -4.84
CA ASP A 113 7.70 22.00 -5.78
C ASP A 113 7.59 21.42 -7.21
N PHE A 114 8.27 20.31 -7.50
CA PHE A 114 8.15 19.58 -8.78
C PHE A 114 6.76 18.97 -8.95
N TRP A 115 6.21 18.38 -7.88
CA TRP A 115 5.06 17.50 -7.93
C TRP A 115 3.76 18.17 -8.40
N PRO A 116 3.36 19.36 -7.91
CA PRO A 116 2.10 19.98 -8.35
C PRO A 116 2.02 20.17 -9.87
N GLN A 117 3.10 20.67 -10.48
CA GLN A 117 3.13 20.91 -11.92
C GLN A 117 3.22 19.60 -12.70
N TYR A 118 4.06 18.65 -12.25
CA TYR A 118 4.18 17.34 -12.88
C TYR A 118 2.86 16.56 -12.87
N ASN A 119 2.22 16.43 -11.71
CA ASN A 119 0.96 15.69 -11.58
C ASN A 119 -0.12 16.29 -12.47
N LYS A 120 -0.24 17.62 -12.46
CA LYS A 120 -1.14 18.36 -13.35
C LYS A 120 -0.86 18.04 -14.81
N ASP A 121 0.38 18.16 -15.28
CA ASP A 121 0.73 17.93 -16.69
C ASP A 121 0.43 16.50 -17.14
N ILE A 122 0.63 15.51 -16.26
CA ILE A 122 0.29 14.11 -16.54
C ILE A 122 -1.21 13.90 -16.62
N HIS A 123 -2.00 14.43 -15.68
CA HIS A 123 -3.46 14.33 -15.74
C HIS A 123 -4.07 15.08 -16.92
N GLU A 124 -3.55 16.27 -17.25
CA GLU A 124 -3.99 17.03 -18.43
C GLU A 124 -3.71 16.26 -19.71
N PHE A 125 -2.49 15.71 -19.88
CA PHE A 125 -2.19 14.88 -21.04
C PHE A 125 -3.05 13.61 -21.10
N ALA A 126 -3.25 12.92 -19.97
CA ALA A 126 -4.10 11.74 -19.91
C ALA A 126 -5.53 12.04 -20.38
N ARG A 127 -6.13 13.12 -19.86
CA ARG A 127 -7.48 13.53 -20.19
C ARG A 127 -7.61 14.04 -21.62
N ASP A 128 -6.77 15.01 -22.00
CA ASP A 128 -6.98 15.81 -23.20
C ASP A 128 -6.45 15.09 -24.45
N GLU A 129 -5.34 14.34 -24.34
CA GLU A 129 -4.71 13.64 -25.47
C GLU A 129 -5.07 12.16 -25.55
N LEU A 130 -5.33 11.50 -24.40
CA LEU A 130 -5.65 10.06 -24.36
C LEU A 130 -7.11 9.76 -24.02
N GLY A 131 -7.91 10.76 -23.62
CA GLY A 131 -9.29 10.55 -23.17
C GLY A 131 -9.41 9.76 -21.85
N LYS A 132 -8.32 9.64 -21.10
CA LYS A 132 -8.25 8.91 -19.82
C LYS A 132 -8.41 9.88 -18.65
N ASN A 133 -9.66 10.03 -18.16
CA ASN A 133 -9.94 10.72 -16.89
C ASN A 133 -9.48 9.90 -15.66
N ASP A 134 -9.20 8.63 -15.93
CA ASP A 134 -8.73 7.52 -15.10
C ASP A 134 -7.36 7.49 -14.45
N PHE A 135 -6.45 8.30 -15.00
CA PHE A 135 -5.04 7.94 -15.00
C PHE A 135 -4.44 8.17 -13.62
N PHE A 136 -3.98 7.09 -12.97
CA PHE A 136 -3.76 7.07 -11.53
C PHE A 136 -2.29 7.25 -11.17
N LEU A 137 -2.00 8.18 -10.26
CA LEU A 137 -0.67 8.44 -9.73
C LEU A 137 -0.57 7.99 -8.28
N ILE A 138 0.36 7.08 -8.00
CA ILE A 138 0.68 6.63 -6.64
C ILE A 138 2.14 6.90 -6.30
N GLY A 139 2.36 7.69 -5.25
CA GLY A 139 3.69 8.10 -4.81
C GLY A 139 4.31 7.19 -3.75
N GLU A 140 5.61 6.91 -3.88
CA GLU A 140 6.42 6.29 -2.83
C GLU A 140 7.09 7.34 -1.94
N CYS A 141 6.41 7.75 -0.87
CA CYS A 141 6.99 8.58 0.20
C CYS A 141 7.38 7.68 1.38
N PHE A 142 8.60 7.12 1.36
CA PHE A 142 9.13 6.25 2.42
C PHE A 142 9.38 7.05 3.72
N ASP A 143 8.34 7.36 4.48
CA ASP A 143 8.38 8.12 5.73
C ASP A 143 7.36 7.54 6.73
N THR A 144 7.67 7.57 8.02
CA THR A 144 6.79 7.03 9.07
C THR A 144 5.79 8.05 9.60
N ARG A 145 5.85 9.31 9.14
CA ARG A 145 4.94 10.37 9.59
C ARG A 145 3.80 10.61 8.60
N THR A 146 2.58 10.53 9.12
CA THR A 146 1.33 10.73 8.37
C THR A 146 1.27 12.10 7.69
N ASP A 147 1.70 13.16 8.37
CA ASP A 147 1.67 14.54 7.86
C ASP A 147 2.62 14.73 6.67
N LYS A 148 3.81 14.12 6.72
CA LYS A 148 4.77 14.17 5.60
C LYS A 148 4.25 13.41 4.39
N VAL A 149 3.71 12.21 4.56
CA VAL A 149 3.08 11.46 3.45
C VAL A 149 1.92 12.26 2.86
N ASN A 150 1.05 12.82 3.70
CA ASN A 150 -0.09 13.63 3.26
C ASN A 150 0.30 14.90 2.49
N SER A 151 1.46 15.52 2.80
CA SER A 151 1.90 16.72 2.08
C SER A 151 2.05 16.51 0.57
N TYR A 152 2.32 15.28 0.13
CA TYR A 152 2.38 14.94 -1.29
C TYR A 152 1.01 14.61 -1.89
N GLN A 153 0.05 14.11 -1.09
CA GLN A 153 -1.33 13.88 -1.54
C GLN A 153 -2.03 15.20 -1.91
N GLN A 154 -1.72 16.27 -1.17
CA GLN A 154 -2.31 17.60 -1.36
C GLN A 154 -1.95 18.27 -2.70
N ASN A 155 -0.98 17.74 -3.44
CA ASN A 155 -0.45 18.30 -4.69
C ASN A 155 -0.91 17.51 -5.92
N ASP A 156 -2.19 17.14 -5.98
CA ASP A 156 -2.78 16.33 -7.07
C ASP A 156 -2.14 14.94 -7.26
N MET A 157 -1.59 14.35 -6.20
CA MET A 157 -1.21 12.94 -6.19
C MET A 157 -2.42 12.11 -5.73
N ASP A 158 -2.95 11.21 -6.57
CA ASP A 158 -4.18 10.47 -6.24
C ASP A 158 -4.02 9.61 -4.98
N SER A 159 -2.85 9.01 -4.80
CA SER A 159 -2.56 8.08 -3.71
C SER A 159 -1.09 8.10 -3.30
N LEU A 160 -0.83 7.61 -2.10
CA LEU A 160 0.50 7.21 -1.67
C LEU A 160 0.44 5.86 -0.95
N PHE A 161 1.60 5.22 -0.84
CA PHE A 161 1.77 4.08 0.05
C PHE A 161 1.70 4.54 1.52
N ASP A 162 0.82 3.92 2.31
CA ASP A 162 0.60 4.25 3.73
C ASP A 162 1.69 3.61 4.60
N TYR A 163 2.94 4.07 4.45
CA TYR A 163 4.08 3.62 5.24
C TYR A 163 3.88 3.74 6.76
N PRO A 164 3.31 4.82 7.32
CA PRO A 164 3.01 4.91 8.75
C PRO A 164 2.19 3.72 9.23
N LEU A 165 1.09 3.41 8.51
CA LEU A 165 0.25 2.26 8.83
C LEU A 165 0.99 0.94 8.67
N LYS A 166 1.75 0.77 7.58
CA LYS A 166 2.52 -0.46 7.31
C LYS A 166 3.51 -0.78 8.44
N PHE A 167 4.27 0.21 8.91
CA PHE A 167 5.27 -0.01 9.95
C PHE A 167 4.61 -0.33 11.29
N THR A 168 3.56 0.40 11.68
CA THR A 168 2.80 0.06 12.89
C THR A 168 2.13 -1.31 12.79
N ALA A 169 1.63 -1.71 11.61
CA ALA A 169 1.05 -3.03 11.41
C ALA A 169 2.08 -4.16 11.61
N HIS A 170 3.36 -3.96 11.27
CA HIS A 170 4.43 -4.92 11.59
C HIS A 170 4.62 -5.03 13.11
N GLU A 171 4.84 -3.91 13.81
CA GLU A 171 5.03 -3.90 15.26
C GLU A 171 3.86 -4.54 16.01
N VAL A 172 2.63 -4.28 15.56
CA VAL A 172 1.43 -4.81 16.22
C VAL A 172 1.16 -6.25 15.79
N LEU A 173 0.96 -6.52 14.50
CA LEU A 173 0.43 -7.80 14.04
C LEU A 173 1.51 -8.87 13.84
N ALA A 174 2.74 -8.49 13.45
CA ALA A 174 3.84 -9.44 13.32
C ALA A 174 4.52 -9.72 14.67
N HIS A 175 4.65 -8.70 15.53
CA HIS A 175 5.39 -8.82 16.80
C HIS A 175 4.51 -8.89 18.05
N GLY A 176 3.18 -8.91 17.91
CA GLY A 176 2.25 -9.04 19.04
C GLY A 176 2.12 -7.78 19.89
N GLY A 177 2.30 -6.61 19.28
CA GLY A 177 2.12 -5.31 19.92
C GLY A 177 0.65 -4.96 20.24
N ASN A 178 0.48 -3.78 20.84
CA ASN A 178 -0.81 -3.30 21.34
C ASN A 178 -1.72 -2.83 20.20
N MET A 179 -2.93 -3.36 20.10
CA MET A 179 -3.89 -2.97 19.05
C MET A 179 -4.31 -1.49 19.09
N GLY A 180 -4.17 -0.82 20.25
CA GLY A 180 -4.35 0.62 20.40
C GLY A 180 -3.41 1.46 19.53
N GLU A 181 -2.19 0.98 19.26
CA GLU A 181 -1.26 1.67 18.36
C GLU A 181 -1.74 1.62 16.91
N LEU A 182 -2.25 0.46 16.49
CA LEU A 182 -2.82 0.26 15.16
C LEU A 182 -4.10 1.09 14.95
N ALA A 183 -4.98 1.11 15.96
CA ALA A 183 -6.18 1.95 15.93
C ALA A 183 -5.83 3.44 15.83
N ARG A 184 -4.84 3.90 16.59
CA ARG A 184 -4.41 5.30 16.61
C ARG A 184 -3.83 5.75 15.27
N VAL A 185 -2.93 4.99 14.65
CA VAL A 185 -2.34 5.37 13.36
C VAL A 185 -3.38 5.33 12.23
N LEU A 186 -4.34 4.40 12.29
CA LEU A 186 -5.42 4.32 11.33
C LEU A 186 -6.38 5.51 11.44
N ASP A 187 -6.77 5.90 12.67
CA ASP A 187 -7.58 7.10 12.92
C ASP A 187 -6.85 8.38 12.49
N GLU A 188 -5.56 8.48 12.80
CA GLU A 188 -4.71 9.59 12.37
C GLU A 188 -4.71 9.73 10.85
N GLY A 189 -4.44 8.64 10.11
CA GLY A 189 -4.51 8.64 8.65
C GLY A 189 -5.90 9.01 8.12
N ASN A 190 -6.97 8.51 8.73
CA ASN A 190 -8.34 8.84 8.34
C ASN A 190 -8.73 10.31 8.57
N ARG A 191 -8.04 11.01 9.48
CA ARG A 191 -8.25 12.43 9.76
C ARG A 191 -7.33 13.34 8.95
N VAL A 192 -6.12 12.88 8.64
CA VAL A 192 -5.05 13.70 8.05
C VAL A 192 -5.01 13.56 6.53
N TYR A 193 -5.12 12.35 5.99
CA TYR A 193 -5.11 12.13 4.55
C TYR A 193 -6.31 12.83 3.89
N GLN A 194 -6.06 13.46 2.73
CA GLN A 194 -7.12 14.12 1.95
C GLN A 194 -8.14 13.11 1.44
N SER A 195 -7.68 11.95 0.96
CA SER A 195 -8.50 10.86 0.46
C SER A 195 -8.01 9.53 1.07
N PRO A 196 -8.33 9.24 2.34
CA PRO A 196 -7.83 8.06 3.05
C PRO A 196 -8.24 6.74 2.36
N GLU A 197 -9.39 6.70 1.70
CA GLU A 197 -9.88 5.56 0.94
C GLU A 197 -9.07 5.25 -0.34
N LEU A 198 -8.34 6.24 -0.87
CA LEU A 198 -7.46 6.07 -2.03
C LEU A 198 -6.04 5.68 -1.62
N MET A 199 -5.65 5.86 -0.36
CA MET A 199 -4.33 5.49 0.13
C MET A 199 -4.09 3.97 0.01
N SER A 200 -2.89 3.60 -0.43
CA SER A 200 -2.52 2.21 -0.61
C SER A 200 -2.02 1.61 0.71
N GLY A 201 -2.84 0.76 1.32
CA GLY A 201 -2.44 -0.08 2.45
C GLY A 201 -1.65 -1.29 1.94
N PHE A 202 -0.57 -1.65 2.63
CA PHE A 202 0.27 -2.77 2.25
C PHE A 202 0.98 -3.32 3.48
N LEU A 203 1.38 -4.59 3.43
CA LEU A 203 2.14 -5.21 4.51
C LEU A 203 3.63 -5.24 4.20
N ASP A 204 4.02 -5.46 2.96
CA ASP A 204 5.41 -5.55 2.55
C ASP A 204 5.59 -5.15 1.08
N SER A 205 6.85 -5.02 0.69
CA SER A 205 7.25 -4.64 -0.67
C SER A 205 8.63 -5.21 -0.98
N HIS A 206 9.13 -4.88 -2.17
CA HIS A 206 10.47 -5.21 -2.61
C HIS A 206 11.59 -4.48 -1.84
N ASP A 207 11.26 -3.44 -1.05
CA ASP A 207 12.21 -2.64 -0.27
C ASP A 207 12.15 -2.88 1.24
N THR A 208 11.16 -3.66 1.70
CA THR A 208 10.98 -3.95 3.12
C THR A 208 11.12 -5.43 3.41
N GLN A 209 11.35 -5.79 4.67
CA GLN A 209 11.21 -7.18 5.11
C GLN A 209 9.80 -7.69 4.76
N ARG A 210 9.69 -8.93 4.27
CA ARG A 210 8.39 -9.61 4.08
C ARG A 210 7.68 -9.74 5.43
N PHE A 211 6.36 -9.59 5.44
CA PHE A 211 5.57 -9.65 6.67
C PHE A 211 5.73 -11.01 7.36
N LEU A 212 5.68 -12.11 6.60
CA LEU A 212 5.80 -13.45 7.18
C LEU A 212 7.17 -13.67 7.86
N SER A 213 8.24 -13.12 7.30
CA SER A 213 9.57 -13.15 7.92
C SER A 213 9.61 -12.35 9.22
N ALA A 214 9.01 -11.17 9.24
CA ALA A 214 8.88 -10.37 10.47
C ALA A 214 8.07 -11.13 11.54
N ALA A 215 7.02 -11.86 11.12
CA ALA A 215 6.20 -12.70 11.99
C ALA A 215 6.87 -14.02 12.40
N GLY A 216 8.15 -14.26 12.05
CA GLY A 216 8.86 -15.49 12.40
C GLY A 216 8.30 -16.75 11.74
N GLY A 217 7.70 -16.61 10.55
CA GLY A 217 7.04 -17.72 9.85
C GLY A 217 5.62 -18.02 10.33
N ASP A 218 5.06 -17.22 11.25
CA ASP A 218 3.71 -17.40 11.78
C ASP A 218 2.65 -17.01 10.75
N LYS A 219 2.05 -18.03 10.12
CA LYS A 219 1.00 -17.85 9.12
C LYS A 219 -0.33 -17.39 9.71
N GLU A 220 -0.60 -17.64 10.99
CA GLU A 220 -1.83 -17.13 11.62
C GLU A 220 -1.74 -15.61 11.75
N ARG A 221 -0.56 -15.08 12.11
CA ARG A 221 -0.31 -13.62 12.09
C ARG A 221 -0.45 -13.04 10.69
N LEU A 222 0.06 -13.73 9.65
CA LEU A 222 -0.13 -13.29 8.28
C LEU A 222 -1.62 -13.25 7.89
N SER A 223 -2.39 -14.28 8.23
CA SER A 223 -3.84 -14.30 7.98
C SER A 223 -4.55 -13.15 8.68
N LEU A 224 -4.26 -12.89 9.96
CA LEU A 224 -4.82 -11.74 10.70
C LEU A 224 -4.45 -10.39 10.07
N ALA A 225 -3.21 -10.25 9.59
CA ALA A 225 -2.77 -9.03 8.92
C ALA A 225 -3.45 -8.82 7.56
N LEU A 226 -3.74 -9.90 6.84
CA LEU A 226 -4.56 -9.87 5.63
C LEU A 226 -6.02 -9.54 5.95
N ASP A 227 -6.59 -10.09 7.04
CA ASP A 227 -7.93 -9.74 7.51
C ASP A 227 -8.03 -8.24 7.77
N PHE A 228 -7.05 -7.68 8.49
CA PHE A 228 -6.93 -6.24 8.72
C PHE A 228 -6.86 -5.47 7.39
N LEU A 229 -5.89 -5.79 6.52
CA LEU A 229 -5.66 -5.06 5.27
C LEU A 229 -6.89 -5.06 4.34
N PHE A 230 -7.59 -6.19 4.24
CA PHE A 230 -8.75 -6.33 3.35
C PHE A 230 -10.03 -5.72 3.92
N THR A 231 -10.07 -5.37 5.20
CA THR A 231 -11.27 -4.84 5.85
C THR A 231 -11.18 -3.37 6.25
N ILE A 232 -10.01 -2.75 6.20
CA ILE A 232 -9.86 -1.29 6.39
C ILE A 232 -10.24 -0.47 5.14
N ASN A 233 -10.41 0.84 5.34
CA ASN A 233 -10.69 1.83 4.29
C ASN A 233 -9.39 2.29 3.60
N ARG A 234 -8.66 1.34 3.02
CA ARG A 234 -7.51 1.56 2.13
C ARG A 234 -7.70 0.77 0.84
N VAL A 235 -6.95 1.10 -0.20
CA VAL A 235 -6.75 0.20 -1.34
C VAL A 235 -5.72 -0.85 -0.93
N PRO A 236 -6.07 -2.14 -0.85
CA PRO A 236 -5.12 -3.17 -0.46
C PRO A 236 -4.14 -3.47 -1.60
N SER A 237 -2.84 -3.29 -1.34
CA SER A 237 -1.74 -3.61 -2.25
C SER A 237 -0.97 -4.82 -1.71
N LEU A 238 -0.94 -5.90 -2.49
CA LEU A 238 -0.20 -7.12 -2.16
C LEU A 238 1.09 -7.19 -2.96
N TYR A 239 2.19 -7.49 -2.26
CA TYR A 239 3.43 -7.86 -2.91
C TYR A 239 3.40 -9.33 -3.32
N TYR A 240 3.94 -9.65 -4.50
CA TYR A 240 3.91 -11.01 -5.03
C TYR A 240 4.57 -11.99 -4.05
N GLY A 241 3.94 -13.15 -3.88
CA GLY A 241 4.39 -14.18 -2.95
C GLY A 241 3.75 -14.12 -1.57
N THR A 242 3.16 -12.99 -1.18
CA THR A 242 2.45 -12.89 0.10
C THR A 242 1.23 -13.83 0.09
N GLU A 243 0.56 -13.99 -1.06
CA GLU A 243 -0.54 -14.93 -1.27
C GLU A 243 -0.14 -16.40 -1.17
N THR A 244 1.16 -16.71 -1.27
CA THR A 244 1.70 -18.06 -1.11
C THR A 244 2.46 -18.22 0.20
N GLY A 245 2.47 -17.19 1.06
CA GLY A 245 3.24 -17.20 2.29
C GLY A 245 4.74 -17.33 2.04
N MET A 246 5.29 -16.61 1.06
CA MET A 246 6.73 -16.53 0.84
C MET A 246 7.44 -15.94 2.05
N ASP A 247 8.41 -16.70 2.57
CA ASP A 247 9.31 -16.27 3.63
C ASP A 247 10.66 -15.83 3.02
N ALA A 248 11.14 -14.66 3.42
CA ALA A 248 12.43 -14.10 3.08
C ALA A 248 13.47 -14.24 4.21
N THR A 249 13.24 -15.08 5.22
CA THR A 249 14.24 -15.37 6.27
C THR A 249 15.49 -15.99 5.65
N PRO A 250 16.69 -15.45 5.91
CA PRO A 250 17.92 -16.03 5.39
C PRO A 250 18.14 -17.44 5.95
N PRO A 251 18.51 -18.43 5.13
CA PRO A 251 18.83 -19.77 5.63
C PRO A 251 20.08 -19.74 6.52
N PRO A 252 20.25 -20.72 7.43
CA PRO A 252 21.47 -20.83 8.25
C PRO A 252 22.73 -20.80 7.40
N GLY A 253 23.70 -19.95 7.76
CA GLY A 253 24.93 -19.70 7.00
C GLY A 253 24.83 -18.62 5.92
N GLN A 254 23.68 -17.95 5.76
CA GLN A 254 23.49 -16.78 4.88
C GLN A 254 22.94 -15.56 5.64
N GLU A 255 23.15 -15.50 6.95
CA GLU A 255 22.63 -14.43 7.82
C GLU A 255 23.18 -13.03 7.44
N ASN A 256 24.26 -12.99 6.65
CA ASN A 256 24.82 -11.75 6.09
C ASN A 256 24.00 -11.18 4.92
N ILE A 257 23.03 -11.92 4.36
CA ILE A 257 22.14 -11.47 3.30
C ILE A 257 20.82 -11.06 3.93
N GLY A 258 20.60 -9.77 4.10
CA GLY A 258 19.36 -9.21 4.67
C GLY A 258 18.37 -8.71 3.62
N TRP A 259 17.29 -8.09 4.09
CA TRP A 259 16.46 -7.25 3.23
C TRP A 259 17.28 -6.05 2.73
N PRO A 260 17.02 -5.52 1.52
CA PRO A 260 15.95 -5.90 0.60
C PRO A 260 16.27 -7.13 -0.27
N ALA A 261 17.52 -7.62 -0.29
CA ALA A 261 17.95 -8.69 -1.19
C ALA A 261 17.11 -9.97 -1.04
N THR A 262 16.75 -10.34 0.18
CA THR A 262 15.90 -11.52 0.42
C THR A 262 14.43 -11.33 0.02
N SER A 263 13.93 -10.09 -0.02
CA SER A 263 12.56 -9.78 -0.42
C SER A 263 12.36 -9.80 -1.94
N ARG A 264 13.44 -9.67 -2.72
CA ARG A 264 13.43 -9.58 -4.19
C ARG A 264 13.70 -10.91 -4.92
N LYS A 265 13.47 -12.04 -4.24
CA LYS A 265 13.64 -13.39 -4.81
C LYS A 265 12.54 -13.73 -5.82
N ASP A 266 12.83 -14.68 -6.71
CA ASP A 266 11.84 -15.19 -7.67
C ASP A 266 10.57 -15.73 -6.97
N MET A 267 9.44 -15.62 -7.67
CA MET A 267 8.13 -16.03 -7.16
C MET A 267 8.05 -17.54 -6.87
N GLU A 268 7.55 -17.91 -5.70
CA GLU A 268 7.25 -19.29 -5.31
C GLU A 268 5.75 -19.59 -5.47
N PHE A 269 5.38 -20.16 -6.62
CA PHE A 269 3.98 -20.47 -6.96
C PHE A 269 3.36 -21.61 -6.15
N GLU A 270 4.16 -22.50 -5.57
CA GLU A 270 3.68 -23.70 -4.85
C GLU A 270 3.64 -23.53 -3.32
N GLY A 271 3.62 -22.29 -2.82
CA GLY A 271 3.60 -22.01 -1.38
C GLY A 271 2.30 -22.45 -0.67
N SER A 272 1.96 -21.81 0.45
CA SER A 272 0.87 -22.24 1.33
C SER A 272 -0.51 -22.19 0.65
N PRO A 273 -1.18 -23.34 0.41
CA PRO A 273 -2.53 -23.34 -0.14
C PRO A 273 -3.55 -22.72 0.83
N GLU A 274 -3.31 -22.78 2.14
CA GLU A 274 -4.18 -22.20 3.17
C GLU A 274 -4.20 -20.67 3.12
N VAL A 275 -3.02 -20.03 3.01
CA VAL A 275 -2.91 -18.57 2.86
C VAL A 275 -3.58 -18.12 1.55
N ARG A 276 -3.35 -18.87 0.46
CA ARG A 276 -4.00 -18.59 -0.82
C ARG A 276 -5.51 -18.69 -0.75
N ALA A 277 -6.04 -19.74 -0.11
CA ALA A 277 -7.48 -19.94 0.06
C ALA A 277 -8.09 -18.82 0.92
N HIS A 278 -7.42 -18.46 2.02
CA HIS A 278 -7.85 -17.36 2.89
C HIS A 278 -7.90 -16.02 2.15
N LEU A 279 -6.84 -15.68 1.41
CA LEU A 279 -6.79 -14.45 0.62
C LEU A 279 -7.85 -14.42 -0.50
N THR A 280 -8.10 -15.56 -1.13
CA THR A 280 -9.15 -15.70 -2.16
C THR A 280 -10.52 -15.41 -1.53
N GLU A 281 -10.77 -15.92 -0.33
CA GLU A 281 -12.01 -15.68 0.39
C GLU A 281 -12.14 -14.23 0.85
N LEU A 282 -11.08 -13.62 1.37
CA LEU A 282 -11.07 -12.19 1.70
C LEU A 282 -11.33 -11.30 0.49
N SER A 283 -10.77 -11.65 -0.66
CA SER A 283 -11.02 -10.95 -1.92
C SER A 283 -12.50 -11.06 -2.32
N ARG A 284 -13.11 -12.24 -2.17
CA ARG A 284 -14.54 -12.46 -2.42
C ARG A 284 -15.41 -11.64 -1.46
N ILE A 285 -15.09 -11.66 -0.16
CA ILE A 285 -15.81 -10.94 0.90
C ILE A 285 -15.76 -9.43 0.63
N ARG A 286 -14.57 -8.87 0.39
CA ARG A 286 -14.41 -7.44 0.10
C ARG A 286 -15.15 -7.06 -1.19
N ASN A 287 -14.98 -7.82 -2.28
CA ASN A 287 -15.62 -7.49 -3.56
C ASN A 287 -17.16 -7.52 -3.49
N GLY A 288 -17.72 -8.42 -2.66
CA GLY A 288 -19.15 -8.56 -2.42
C GLY A 288 -19.73 -7.59 -1.37
N SER A 289 -18.95 -6.65 -0.84
CA SER A 289 -19.38 -5.73 0.21
C SER A 289 -19.08 -4.26 -0.13
N GLU A 290 -20.13 -3.47 -0.36
CA GLU A 290 -20.05 -2.01 -0.51
C GLU A 290 -19.54 -1.34 0.77
N ALA A 291 -19.89 -1.89 1.94
CA ALA A 291 -19.33 -1.45 3.22
C ALA A 291 -17.81 -1.59 3.23
N LEU A 292 -17.27 -2.75 2.85
CA LEU A 292 -15.82 -2.97 2.87
C LEU A 292 -15.07 -2.23 1.75
N LYS A 293 -15.69 -1.99 0.59
CA LYS A 293 -15.07 -1.22 -0.50
C LYS A 293 -15.09 0.28 -0.26
N HIS A 294 -16.23 0.82 0.15
CA HIS A 294 -16.51 2.26 0.11
C HIS A 294 -17.01 2.85 1.43
N GLY A 295 -17.31 2.01 2.43
CA GLY A 295 -17.78 2.48 3.73
C GLY A 295 -16.70 3.21 4.53
N SER A 296 -17.10 4.25 5.24
CA SER A 296 -16.24 4.94 6.21
C SER A 296 -15.87 4.00 7.36
N LEU A 297 -14.65 4.13 7.90
CA LEU A 297 -14.19 3.34 9.04
C LEU A 297 -14.39 4.10 10.34
N LYS A 298 -14.98 3.43 11.35
CA LYS A 298 -15.15 3.99 12.70
C LYS A 298 -14.81 2.96 13.76
N GLU A 299 -13.95 3.34 14.70
CA GLU A 299 -13.64 2.51 15.86
C GLU A 299 -14.89 2.21 16.67
N MET A 300 -15.07 0.94 17.04
CA MET A 300 -16.13 0.48 17.93
C MET A 300 -15.57 0.03 19.28
N TRP A 301 -14.40 -0.61 19.28
CA TRP A 301 -13.71 -1.08 20.48
C TRP A 301 -12.21 -1.18 20.24
N VAL A 302 -11.41 -0.82 21.24
CA VAL A 302 -9.99 -1.14 21.24
C VAL A 302 -9.49 -1.42 22.66
N ASP A 303 -8.72 -2.49 22.81
CA ASP A 303 -7.90 -2.77 23.98
C ASP A 303 -6.53 -3.31 23.53
N GLU A 304 -5.73 -3.87 24.44
CA GLU A 304 -4.38 -4.35 24.11
C GLU A 304 -4.37 -5.44 23.02
N LYS A 305 -5.42 -6.28 22.95
CA LYS A 305 -5.46 -7.47 22.09
C LYS A 305 -6.53 -7.40 21.01
N VAL A 306 -7.65 -6.73 21.29
CA VAL A 306 -8.83 -6.73 20.41
C VAL A 306 -9.05 -5.34 19.83
N PHE A 307 -9.20 -5.29 18.50
CA PHE A 307 -9.68 -4.11 17.79
C PHE A 307 -10.96 -4.46 17.03
N ALA A 308 -11.98 -3.61 17.19
CA ALA A 308 -13.21 -3.72 16.44
C ALA A 308 -13.59 -2.38 15.82
N PHE A 309 -14.06 -2.42 14.57
CA PHE A 309 -14.47 -1.22 13.85
C PHE A 309 -15.64 -1.53 12.91
N GLY A 310 -16.46 -0.50 12.70
CA GLY A 310 -17.53 -0.51 11.70
C GLY A 310 -17.03 0.02 10.36
N ARG A 311 -17.53 -0.57 9.28
CA ARG A 311 -17.44 -0.06 7.91
C ARG A 311 -18.85 0.36 7.50
N ASN A 312 -19.08 1.67 7.44
CA ASN A 312 -20.42 2.24 7.30
C ASN A 312 -20.62 2.83 5.90
N HIS A 313 -21.47 2.20 5.10
CA HIS A 313 -21.94 2.65 3.80
C HIS A 313 -23.47 2.87 3.88
N PRO A 314 -24.07 3.82 3.13
CA PRO A 314 -25.51 4.10 3.23
C PRO A 314 -26.43 2.89 3.07
N ASP A 315 -26.05 1.94 2.21
CA ASP A 315 -26.85 0.75 1.88
C ASP A 315 -26.36 -0.53 2.55
N GLN A 316 -25.21 -0.51 3.22
CA GLN A 316 -24.62 -1.70 3.85
C GLN A 316 -23.72 -1.31 5.02
N GLU A 317 -23.78 -2.07 6.10
CA GLU A 317 -22.83 -1.98 7.22
C GLU A 317 -22.10 -3.30 7.37
N ALA A 318 -20.82 -3.23 7.73
CA ALA A 318 -20.05 -4.37 8.17
C ALA A 318 -19.38 -4.06 9.51
N VAL A 319 -19.19 -5.08 10.35
CA VAL A 319 -18.46 -4.95 11.62
C VAL A 319 -17.34 -5.98 11.67
N VAL A 320 -16.14 -5.51 11.92
CA VAL A 320 -14.93 -6.32 11.90
C VAL A 320 -14.37 -6.38 13.30
N PHE A 321 -13.96 -7.57 13.72
CA PHE A 321 -13.27 -7.83 14.98
C PHE A 321 -11.97 -8.55 14.68
N LEU A 322 -10.88 -8.11 15.33
CA LEU A 322 -9.54 -8.66 15.19
C LEU A 322 -9.01 -8.99 16.58
N ASN A 323 -8.54 -10.22 16.79
CA ASN A 323 -7.85 -10.62 18.02
C ASN A 323 -6.38 -10.94 17.70
N ASN A 324 -5.47 -10.07 18.15
CA ASN A 324 -4.02 -10.25 18.03
C ASN A 324 -3.41 -11.03 19.20
N GLY A 325 -4.22 -11.43 20.19
CA GLY A 325 -3.77 -12.19 21.34
C GLY A 325 -3.50 -13.66 21.05
N ASP A 326 -2.72 -14.30 21.94
CA ASP A 326 -2.45 -15.75 21.94
C ASP A 326 -3.51 -16.56 22.71
N SER A 327 -4.58 -15.91 23.17
CA SER A 327 -5.67 -16.53 23.92
C SER A 327 -7.01 -16.27 23.24
N HIS A 328 -7.97 -17.15 23.54
CA HIS A 328 -9.37 -16.92 23.20
C HIS A 328 -9.89 -15.69 23.95
N GLU A 329 -10.58 -14.80 23.25
CA GLU A 329 -11.10 -13.55 23.80
C GLU A 329 -12.61 -13.46 23.58
N SER A 330 -13.32 -12.89 24.55
CA SER A 330 -14.75 -12.59 24.46
C SER A 330 -14.97 -11.10 24.70
N ARG A 331 -15.82 -10.46 23.90
CA ARG A 331 -16.18 -9.05 24.06
C ARG A 331 -17.66 -8.83 23.83
N GLN A 332 -18.23 -7.88 24.58
CA GLN A 332 -19.54 -7.30 24.31
C GLN A 332 -19.33 -5.88 23.82
N VAL A 333 -19.34 -5.68 22.51
CA VAL A 333 -19.04 -4.38 21.90
C VAL A 333 -20.34 -3.63 21.63
N PRO A 334 -20.53 -2.42 22.19
CA PRO A 334 -21.70 -1.63 21.92
C PRO A 334 -21.68 -1.10 20.49
N LEU A 335 -22.87 -1.05 19.87
CA LEU A 335 -23.06 -0.31 18.63
C LEU A 335 -22.74 1.17 18.84
N ARG A 336 -22.25 1.83 17.79
CA ARG A 336 -21.96 3.26 17.77
C ARG A 336 -23.08 4.02 17.04
N PRO A 337 -23.25 5.33 17.27
CA PRO A 337 -24.26 6.13 16.57
C PRO A 337 -24.14 6.11 15.03
N GLU A 338 -22.95 5.80 14.52
CA GLU A 338 -22.66 5.63 13.10
C GLU A 338 -23.25 4.34 12.53
N ASN A 339 -23.53 3.33 13.37
CA ASN A 339 -24.31 2.16 12.99
C ASN A 339 -25.80 2.53 12.91
N ARG A 340 -26.35 2.50 11.71
CA ARG A 340 -27.72 2.88 11.35
C ARG A 340 -28.54 1.70 10.85
N LEU A 341 -27.90 0.69 10.29
CA LEU A 341 -28.57 -0.50 9.73
C LEU A 341 -28.58 -1.66 10.74
N ILE A 342 -27.60 -1.72 11.63
CA ILE A 342 -27.51 -2.73 12.68
C ILE A 342 -28.23 -2.22 13.95
N ALA A 343 -29.17 -3.01 14.47
CA ALA A 343 -29.90 -2.73 15.71
C ALA A 343 -30.11 -4.00 16.55
N SER A 344 -30.58 -3.86 17.81
CA SER A 344 -30.98 -5.01 18.63
C SER A 344 -31.97 -5.92 17.88
N GLY A 345 -31.71 -7.22 17.89
CA GLY A 345 -32.46 -8.24 17.15
C GLY A 345 -31.93 -8.53 15.75
N THR A 346 -30.98 -7.74 15.24
CA THR A 346 -30.31 -8.03 13.96
C THR A 346 -29.46 -9.30 14.12
N VAL A 347 -29.59 -10.22 13.16
CA VAL A 347 -28.71 -11.39 13.05
C VAL A 347 -27.57 -11.04 12.10
N LEU A 348 -26.36 -11.07 12.62
CA LEU A 348 -25.12 -10.86 11.90
C LEU A 348 -24.52 -12.21 11.53
N VAL A 349 -23.99 -12.35 10.32
CA VAL A 349 -23.39 -13.58 9.81
C VAL A 349 -21.92 -13.34 9.53
N ASP A 350 -21.03 -14.05 10.22
CA ASP A 350 -19.60 -13.95 9.95
C ASP A 350 -19.28 -14.51 8.57
N ALA A 351 -18.80 -13.66 7.67
CA ALA A 351 -18.51 -14.00 6.29
C ALA A 351 -17.37 -15.02 6.14
N LEU A 352 -16.50 -15.17 7.16
CA LEU A 352 -15.40 -16.15 7.14
C LEU A 352 -15.87 -17.56 7.57
N SER A 353 -16.67 -17.67 8.63
CA SER A 353 -17.07 -18.97 9.20
C SER A 353 -18.53 -19.37 8.97
N GLY A 354 -19.38 -18.44 8.58
CA GLY A 354 -20.84 -18.60 8.51
C GLY A 354 -21.53 -18.59 9.88
N GLN A 355 -20.80 -18.35 10.97
CA GLN A 355 -21.38 -18.29 12.31
C GLN A 355 -22.29 -17.08 12.48
N GLU A 356 -23.45 -17.29 13.09
CA GLU A 356 -24.41 -16.21 13.38
C GLU A 356 -24.25 -15.65 14.80
N VAL A 357 -24.43 -14.34 14.94
CA VAL A 357 -24.53 -13.62 16.21
C VAL A 357 -25.75 -12.71 16.17
N THR A 358 -26.61 -12.76 17.19
CA THR A 358 -27.71 -11.81 17.34
C THR A 358 -27.30 -10.63 18.20
N VAL A 359 -27.54 -9.42 17.72
CA VAL A 359 -27.32 -8.20 18.50
C VAL A 359 -28.35 -8.13 19.63
N THR A 360 -27.89 -8.00 20.87
CA THR A 360 -28.74 -7.93 22.07
C THR A 360 -28.43 -6.67 22.85
N ASP A 361 -29.48 -5.94 23.27
CA ASP A 361 -29.36 -4.69 24.03
C ASP A 361 -28.34 -3.69 23.44
N GLY A 362 -28.33 -3.57 22.10
CA GLY A 362 -27.43 -2.70 21.35
C GLY A 362 -25.96 -3.11 21.39
N LYS A 363 -25.67 -4.39 21.68
CA LYS A 363 -24.31 -4.93 21.76
C LYS A 363 -24.15 -6.18 20.90
N ILE A 364 -22.96 -6.32 20.33
CA ILE A 364 -22.52 -7.52 19.62
C ILE A 364 -21.67 -8.33 20.59
N SER A 365 -22.09 -9.56 20.89
CA SER A 365 -21.30 -10.49 21.70
C SER A 365 -20.49 -11.40 20.77
N VAL A 366 -19.17 -11.32 20.84
CA VAL A 366 -18.27 -12.05 19.94
C VAL A 366 -17.27 -12.89 20.72
N GLU A 367 -17.01 -14.08 20.19
CA GLU A 367 -15.97 -15.00 20.65
C GLU A 367 -14.89 -15.08 19.56
N LEU A 368 -13.64 -14.80 19.93
CA LEU A 368 -12.52 -14.67 19.00
C LEU A 368 -11.42 -15.66 19.39
N ALA A 369 -11.08 -16.57 18.47
CA ALA A 369 -9.92 -17.43 18.64
C ALA A 369 -8.62 -16.59 18.62
N PRO A 370 -7.50 -17.10 19.15
CA PRO A 370 -6.19 -16.45 18.99
C PRO A 370 -5.90 -16.10 17.54
N LYS A 371 -5.26 -14.96 17.29
CA LYS A 371 -4.80 -14.53 15.95
C LYS A 371 -5.85 -14.65 14.84
N SER A 372 -7.09 -14.25 15.12
CA SER A 372 -8.21 -14.44 14.21
C SER A 372 -9.10 -13.23 14.07
N ALA A 373 -9.89 -13.22 12.99
CA ALA A 373 -10.89 -12.21 12.72
C ALA A 373 -12.33 -12.78 12.72
N ARG A 374 -13.29 -11.86 12.83
CA ARG A 374 -14.71 -12.05 12.45
C ARG A 374 -15.14 -10.85 11.62
N ILE A 375 -15.83 -11.11 10.51
CA ILE A 375 -16.27 -10.10 9.56
C ILE A 375 -17.78 -10.25 9.36
N PHE A 376 -18.56 -9.43 10.04
CA PHE A 376 -20.02 -9.46 10.02
C PHE A 376 -20.62 -8.49 9.01
#